data_AF-A0A563VRS9-F1
#
_entry.id   AF-A0A563VRS9-F1
#
_cell.length_a   1.000
_cell.length_b   1.000
_cell.length_c   1.000
_cell.angle_alpha   90.00
_cell.angle_beta   90.00
_cell.angle_gamma   90.00
#
_symmetry.space_group_name_H-M   'P 1'
#
loop_
_entity.id
_entity.type
_entity.pdbx_description
1 polymer ?
#
loop_
_entity_poly.entity_id
_entity_poly.type
_entity_poly.pdbx_seq_one_letter_code
_entity_poly.pdbx_strand_id
1 'polypeptide(L)'
;MKQIYKYPKTYHLEGSGLRSQKKNKNKTLFQEIASCHLVVEEKMDGANVAISFSDTGEMLLQSRGNFLTGGVREKHFSLFKQWAYTLANKLYLVLGNRYILDGEWLYAKHTIF
;
A
#
# COMPACT_ATOMS: atom_id res chain seq x y z
N MET A 1 -1.96 -14.58 -16.15
CA MET A 1 -2.93 -13.45 -16.19
C MET A 1 -2.53 -12.47 -15.10
N LYS A 2 -2.36 -11.17 -15.37
CA LYS A 2 -1.95 -10.19 -14.35
C LYS A 2 -3.08 -10.03 -13.32
N GLN A 3 -2.88 -10.53 -12.10
CA GLN A 3 -3.86 -10.45 -11.02
C GLN A 3 -3.49 -9.32 -10.05
N ILE A 4 -4.48 -8.53 -9.66
CA ILE A 4 -4.33 -7.52 -8.60
C ILE A 4 -4.49 -8.22 -7.25
N TYR A 5 -3.49 -8.04 -6.39
CA TYR A 5 -3.55 -8.41 -4.98
C TYR A 5 -3.82 -7.13 -4.20
N LYS A 6 -5.00 -7.05 -3.57
CA LYS A 6 -5.37 -5.85 -2.82
C LYS A 6 -4.62 -5.81 -1.50
N TYR A 7 -4.01 -4.67 -1.19
CA TYR A 7 -3.44 -4.44 0.14
C TYR A 7 -4.48 -4.69 1.23
N PRO A 8 -4.14 -5.46 2.28
CA PRO A 8 -5.04 -5.75 3.39
C PRO A 8 -5.67 -4.48 3.97
N LYS A 9 -6.87 -4.61 4.50
CA LYS A 9 -7.50 -3.50 5.23
C LYS A 9 -6.92 -3.42 6.62
N THR A 10 -6.50 -2.23 7.02
CA THR A 10 -6.21 -1.93 8.43
C THR A 10 -7.53 -1.78 9.17
N TYR A 11 -7.74 -2.63 10.18
CA TYR A 11 -8.90 -2.53 11.05
C TYR A 11 -8.71 -1.42 12.07
N HIS A 12 -9.82 -0.85 12.51
CA HIS A 12 -9.80 0.12 13.59
C HIS A 12 -9.57 -0.59 14.92
N LEU A 13 -8.69 -0.05 15.74
CA LEU A 13 -8.49 -0.55 17.09
C LEU A 13 -9.60 -0.04 18.01
N GLU A 14 -9.86 -0.77 19.09
CA GLU A 14 -10.76 -0.31 20.13
C GLU A 14 -10.43 1.09 20.64
N GLY A 15 -11.45 1.93 20.78
CA GLY A 15 -11.27 3.32 21.22
C GLY A 15 -10.79 4.29 20.13
N SER A 16 -10.53 3.86 18.89
CA SER A 16 -10.00 4.74 17.83
C SER A 16 -10.98 5.79 17.25
N GLY A 17 -12.08 6.11 17.93
CA GLY A 17 -13.01 7.17 17.52
C GLY A 17 -13.97 6.85 16.37
N LEU A 18 -14.12 5.59 15.95
CA LEU A 18 -15.16 5.19 14.98
C LEU A 18 -16.56 5.48 15.53
N ARG A 19 -17.33 6.36 14.89
CA ARG A 19 -18.74 6.58 15.21
C ARG A 19 -19.55 5.31 14.91
N SER A 20 -20.23 4.82 15.94
CA SER A 20 -20.90 3.52 16.12
C SER A 20 -22.01 3.09 15.12
N GLN A 21 -22.07 3.58 13.88
CA GLN A 21 -23.27 3.36 13.03
C GLN A 21 -23.09 2.47 11.79
N LYS A 22 -21.89 1.96 11.48
CA LYS A 22 -21.74 0.91 10.46
C LYS A 22 -21.09 -0.32 11.07
N LYS A 23 -21.95 -1.30 11.38
CA LYS A 23 -21.70 -2.73 11.68
C LYS A 23 -20.23 -3.08 11.93
N ASN A 24 -19.93 -3.50 13.16
CA ASN A 24 -18.71 -4.07 13.79
C ASN A 24 -17.71 -4.93 12.97
N LYS A 25 -17.79 -5.01 11.64
CA LYS A 25 -16.96 -5.89 10.81
C LYS A 25 -15.50 -5.45 10.66
N ASN A 26 -15.13 -4.26 11.14
CA ASN A 26 -13.78 -3.69 10.97
C ASN A 26 -13.18 -3.13 12.28
N LYS A 27 -13.51 -3.72 13.44
CA LYS A 27 -12.94 -3.34 14.74
C LYS A 27 -12.17 -4.52 15.31
N THR A 28 -10.94 -4.27 15.78
CA THR A 28 -10.11 -5.21 16.54
C THR A 28 -10.12 -4.80 18.00
N LEU A 29 -10.32 -5.74 18.92
CA LEU A 29 -10.29 -5.48 20.36
C LEU A 29 -8.85 -5.50 20.87
N PHE A 30 -8.52 -4.71 21.89
CA PHE A 30 -7.17 -4.74 22.47
C PHE A 30 -6.81 -6.12 23.03
N GLN A 31 -7.80 -6.83 23.59
CA GLN A 31 -7.61 -8.17 24.12
C GLN A 31 -7.17 -9.19 23.05
N GLU A 32 -7.58 -9.00 21.78
CA GLU A 32 -7.21 -9.90 20.68
C GLU A 32 -5.73 -9.80 20.31
N ILE A 33 -5.06 -8.71 20.68
CA ILE A 33 -3.65 -8.44 20.35
C ILE A 33 -2.75 -8.30 21.59
N ALA A 34 -3.31 -8.42 22.80
CA ALA A 34 -2.62 -8.11 24.05
C ALA A 34 -1.39 -8.98 24.34
N SER A 35 -1.36 -10.22 23.83
CA SER A 35 -0.25 -11.15 23.98
C SER A 35 0.64 -11.26 22.74
N CYS A 36 0.34 -10.50 21.68
CA CYS A 36 1.11 -10.51 20.45
C CYS A 36 2.36 -9.62 20.58
N HIS A 37 3.43 -9.99 19.87
CA HIS A 37 4.51 -9.04 19.61
C HIS A 37 3.99 -7.97 18.63
N LEU A 38 4.02 -6.70 19.06
CA LEU A 38 3.48 -5.59 18.29
C LEU A 38 4.61 -4.76 17.65
N VAL A 39 4.41 -4.41 16.38
CA VAL A 39 5.17 -3.38 15.69
C VAL A 39 4.23 -2.21 15.45
N VAL A 40 4.61 -1.02 15.90
CA VAL A 40 3.81 0.20 15.77
C VAL A 40 4.50 1.12 14.78
N GLU A 41 3.80 1.45 13.70
CA GLU A 41 4.28 2.32 12.65
C GLU A 41 3.35 3.53 12.50
N GLU A 42 3.90 4.66 12.07
CA GLU A 42 3.10 5.83 11.73
C GLU A 42 2.19 5.48 10.54
N LYS A 43 0.88 5.71 10.70
CA LYS A 43 -0.04 5.60 9.58
C LYS A 43 0.10 6.84 8.69
N MET A 44 0.88 6.71 7.62
CA MET A 44 1.01 7.76 6.62
C MET A 44 -0.32 8.00 5.88
N ASP A 45 -0.55 9.25 5.48
CA ASP A 45 -1.71 9.68 4.70
C ASP A 45 -1.26 10.07 3.29
N GLY A 46 -1.35 9.13 2.36
CA GLY A 46 -0.93 9.31 0.98
C GLY A 46 -1.81 8.53 0.02
N ALA A 47 -1.16 7.94 -0.99
CA ALA A 47 -1.83 7.02 -1.90
C ALA A 47 -1.21 5.63 -1.80
N ASN A 48 -2.02 4.64 -1.46
CA ASN A 48 -1.60 3.24 -1.48
C ASN A 48 -1.14 2.83 -2.88
N VAL A 49 0.07 2.29 -2.96
CA VAL A 49 0.71 1.78 -4.16
C VAL A 49 1.33 0.41 -3.92
N ALA A 50 1.53 -0.35 -5.00
CA ALA A 50 2.33 -1.56 -4.94
C ALA A 50 3.23 -1.71 -6.19
N ILE A 51 4.36 -2.37 -6.01
CA ILE A 51 5.32 -2.72 -7.07
C ILE A 51 5.51 -4.23 -7.08
N SER A 52 5.46 -4.83 -8.27
CA SER A 52 5.70 -6.26 -8.49
C SER A 52 6.26 -6.47 -9.89
N PHE A 53 6.68 -7.68 -10.23
CA PHE A 53 7.13 -8.01 -11.58
C PHE A 53 6.38 -9.23 -12.11
N SER A 54 6.11 -9.23 -13.42
CA SER A 54 5.58 -10.40 -14.12
C SER A 54 6.65 -11.49 -14.28
N ASP A 55 6.23 -12.68 -14.74
CA ASP A 55 7.14 -13.77 -15.10
C ASP A 55 8.09 -13.42 -16.26
N THR A 56 7.78 -12.38 -17.03
CA THR A 56 8.64 -11.85 -18.09
C THR A 56 9.54 -10.70 -17.62
N GLY A 57 9.55 -10.38 -16.32
CA GLY A 57 10.32 -9.29 -15.75
C GLY A 57 9.74 -7.90 -15.99
N GLU A 58 8.49 -7.79 -16.47
CA GLU A 58 7.82 -6.50 -16.65
C GLU A 58 7.43 -5.95 -15.28
N MET A 59 7.84 -4.72 -14.96
CA MET A 59 7.43 -4.06 -13.73
C MET A 59 5.95 -3.66 -13.79
N LEU A 60 5.20 -4.07 -12.78
CA LEU A 60 3.78 -3.82 -12.63
C LEU A 60 3.56 -2.89 -11.43
N LEU A 61 3.08 -1.69 -11.72
CA LEU A 61 2.72 -0.69 -10.72
C LEU A 61 1.21 -0.73 -10.47
N GLN A 62 0.81 -0.63 -9.22
CA GLN A 62 -0.59 -0.72 -8.80
C GLN A 62 -0.94 0.44 -7.87
N SER A 63 -2.19 0.91 -7.98
CA SER A 63 -2.92 1.57 -6.88
C SER A 63 -3.75 0.53 -6.14
N ARG A 64 -4.44 0.92 -5.06
CA ARG A 64 -5.28 0.01 -4.24
C ARG A 64 -6.21 -0.93 -5.02
N GLY A 65 -6.72 -0.51 -6.18
CA GLY A 65 -7.70 -1.28 -6.94
C GLY A 65 -7.36 -1.56 -8.40
N ASN A 66 -6.31 -0.93 -8.95
CA ASN A 66 -6.05 -0.94 -10.40
C ASN A 66 -4.55 -0.94 -10.68
N PHE A 67 -4.12 -1.62 -11.74
CA PHE A 67 -2.82 -1.40 -12.35
C PHE A 67 -2.73 0.04 -12.89
N LEU A 68 -1.54 0.63 -12.81
CA LEU A 68 -1.25 1.97 -13.31
C LEU A 68 -0.70 1.88 -14.73
N THR A 69 -1.60 1.85 -15.73
CA THR A 69 -1.26 1.60 -17.13
C THR A 69 -1.11 2.87 -17.98
N GLY A 70 -1.25 4.04 -17.37
CA GLY A 70 -1.17 5.34 -18.04
C GLY A 70 -2.53 6.04 -18.19
N GLY A 71 -2.49 7.30 -18.64
CA GLY A 71 -3.68 8.11 -18.89
C GLY A 71 -3.88 9.26 -17.90
N VAL A 72 -4.84 10.13 -18.22
CA VAL A 72 -5.04 11.43 -17.54
C VAL A 72 -5.39 11.27 -16.06
N ARG A 73 -6.09 10.18 -15.69
CA ARG A 73 -6.51 9.91 -14.31
C ARG A 73 -5.34 9.51 -13.39
N GLU A 74 -4.20 9.15 -13.96
CA GLU A 74 -3.03 8.67 -13.22
C GLU A 74 -1.94 9.74 -13.06
N LYS A 75 -2.23 11.01 -13.42
CA LYS A 75 -1.26 12.12 -13.34
C LYS A 75 -0.62 12.29 -11.97
N HIS A 76 -1.36 12.03 -10.89
CA HIS A 76 -0.86 12.11 -9.51
C HIS A 76 0.16 11.01 -9.17
N PHE A 77 0.23 9.94 -9.97
CA PHE A 77 1.25 8.89 -9.87
C PHE A 77 2.43 9.09 -10.81
N SER A 78 2.51 10.18 -11.60
CA SER A 78 3.58 10.37 -12.57
C SER A 78 4.98 10.33 -11.92
N LEU A 79 5.16 11.03 -10.80
CA LEU A 79 6.43 11.02 -10.06
C LEU A 79 6.73 9.66 -9.44
N PHE A 80 5.71 8.95 -8.92
CA PHE A 80 5.86 7.59 -8.42
C PHE A 80 6.35 6.64 -9.52
N LYS A 81 5.72 6.68 -10.70
CA LYS A 81 6.12 5.87 -11.85
C LYS A 81 7.56 6.15 -12.24
N GLN A 82 7.92 7.43 -12.36
CA GLN A 82 9.27 7.83 -12.70
C GLN A 82 10.28 7.28 -11.69
N TRP A 83 10.04 7.46 -10.39
CA TRP A 83 10.87 6.92 -9.31
C TRP A 83 10.98 5.38 -9.35
N ALA A 84 9.87 4.67 -9.58
CA ALA A 84 9.91 3.21 -9.66
C ALA A 84 10.74 2.74 -10.86
N TYR A 85 10.60 3.40 -12.03
CA TYR A 85 11.38 3.06 -13.23
C TYR A 85 12.86 3.37 -13.08
N THR A 86 13.27 4.41 -12.34
CA THR A 86 14.70 4.64 -12.07
C THR A 86 15.32 3.56 -11.19
N LEU A 87 14.52 2.87 -10.37
CA LEU A 87 14.96 1.80 -9.48
C LEU A 87 14.61 0.39 -9.99
N ALA A 88 14.04 0.25 -11.18
CA ALA A 88 13.47 -1.01 -11.68
C ALA A 88 14.44 -2.19 -11.57
N ASN A 89 15.70 -2.03 -12.01
CA ASN A 89 16.70 -3.09 -11.94
C ASN A 89 17.02 -3.50 -10.49
N LYS A 90 17.16 -2.53 -9.58
CA LYS A 90 17.44 -2.79 -8.16
C LYS A 90 16.25 -3.47 -7.48
N LEU A 91 15.04 -3.01 -7.78
CA LEU A 91 13.80 -3.60 -7.27
C LEU A 91 13.63 -5.04 -7.78
N TYR A 92 13.94 -5.31 -9.05
CA TYR A 92 13.86 -6.66 -9.61
C TYR A 92 14.82 -7.63 -8.92
N LEU A 93 16.04 -7.20 -8.62
CA LEU A 93 17.02 -8.05 -7.92
C LEU A 93 16.56 -8.48 -6.52
N VAL A 94 15.73 -7.67 -5.85
CA VAL A 94 15.22 -7.96 -4.50
C VAL A 94 13.88 -8.69 -4.55
N LEU A 95 12.96 -8.24 -5.40
CA LEU A 95 11.58 -8.72 -5.43
C LEU A 95 11.41 -9.95 -6.34
N GLY A 96 12.19 -10.05 -7.42
CA GLY A 96 11.94 -10.97 -8.53
C GLY A 96 10.49 -10.88 -9.02
N ASN A 97 9.95 -11.99 -9.51
CA ASN A 97 8.53 -12.17 -9.80
C ASN A 97 7.72 -12.77 -8.61
N ARG A 98 8.34 -12.86 -7.42
CA ARG A 98 7.77 -13.56 -6.26
C ARG A 98 7.08 -12.62 -5.27
N TYR A 99 7.60 -11.41 -5.13
CA TYR A 99 7.17 -10.49 -4.07
C TYR A 99 6.43 -9.28 -4.62
N ILE A 100 5.50 -8.79 -3.80
CA ILE A 100 4.80 -7.52 -3.99
C ILE A 100 5.29 -6.60 -2.88
N LEU A 101 5.83 -5.45 -3.27
CA LEU A 101 6.18 -4.37 -2.36
C LEU A 101 4.99 -3.42 -2.26
N ASP A 102 4.24 -3.52 -1.18
CA ASP A 102 3.20 -2.56 -0.83
C ASP A 102 3.80 -1.35 -0.10
N GLY A 103 3.21 -0.17 -0.32
CA GLY A 103 3.63 1.04 0.37
C GLY A 103 2.65 2.20 0.20
N GLU A 104 3.00 3.32 0.82
CA GLU A 104 2.26 4.58 0.69
C GLU A 104 3.10 5.59 -0.08
N TRP A 105 2.59 6.05 -1.23
CA TRP A 105 3.22 7.12 -1.98
C TRP A 105 2.83 8.46 -1.37
N LEU A 106 3.85 9.21 -0.95
CA LEU A 106 3.71 10.52 -0.32
C LEU A 106 4.26 11.59 -1.26
N TYR A 107 3.44 12.59 -1.57
CA TYR A 107 3.86 13.73 -2.39
C TYR A 107 4.47 14.85 -1.55
N ALA A 108 3.90 15.10 -0.37
CA ALA A 108 4.32 16.16 0.53
C ALA A 108 4.62 15.58 1.91
N LYS A 109 5.57 16.20 2.62
CA LYS A 109 5.79 15.91 4.03
C LYS A 109 4.63 16.51 4.83
N HIS A 110 3.75 15.68 5.36
CA HIS A 110 2.86 16.10 6.42
C HIS A 110 3.71 16.36 7.66
N THR A 111 3.68 17.60 8.15
CA THR A 111 4.38 17.93 9.39
C THR A 111 3.31 18.02 10.47
N ILE A 112 3.34 17.07 11.40
CA ILE A 112 2.56 17.10 12.63
C ILE A 112 3.56 17.55 13.71
N PHE A 113 3.33 18.72 14.29
CA PHE A 113 4.08 19.23 15.45
C PHE A 113 3.29 18.97 16.73
#